data_AF-A0A292EF92-F1
#
_entry.id   AF-A0A292EF92-F1
#
_cell.length_a   1.000
_cell.length_b   1.000
_cell.length_c   1.000
_cell.angle_alpha   90.00
_cell.angle_beta   90.00
_cell.angle_gamma   90.00
#
_symmetry.space_group_name_H-M   'P 1'
#
loop_
_entity.id
_entity.type
_entity.pdbx_description
1 polymer ?
#
loop_
_entity_poly.entity_id
_entity_poly.type
_entity_poly.pdbx_seq_one_letter_code
_entity_poly.pdbx_strand_id
1 'polypeptide(L)'
;MPKPYSNDLRERVVAYVASGRSCRATSALFGVSVASVVKWSQRQRSSGNAAAQRMGRPSGRALDEHRDWLLSRVGSGSAVSLRSLAAELAERGVAASPVSIWRVLRAAGFSFKKNAVRQRAGQAGDREAAGTVEEISGPA
;
A
#
# COMPACT_ATOMS: atom_id res chain seq x y z
N MET A 1 -16.85 0.54 11.57
CA MET A 1 -16.19 -0.63 10.95
C MET A 1 -16.63 -1.89 11.67
N PRO A 2 -16.93 -3.01 10.98
CA PRO A 2 -17.17 -4.26 11.66
C PRO A 2 -15.89 -4.67 12.41
N LYS A 3 -16.02 -5.04 13.68
CA LYS A 3 -14.92 -5.51 14.54
C LYS A 3 -15.26 -6.92 15.02
N PRO A 4 -14.32 -7.88 14.98
CA PRO A 4 -14.56 -9.18 15.55
C PRO A 4 -14.69 -9.06 17.08
N TYR A 5 -15.47 -9.98 17.66
CA TYR A 5 -15.45 -10.20 19.11
C TYR A 5 -14.03 -10.48 19.61
N SER A 6 -13.79 -10.17 20.88
CA SER A 6 -12.50 -10.40 21.55
C SER A 6 -12.09 -11.86 21.47
N ASN A 7 -10.77 -12.10 21.48
CA ASN A 7 -10.23 -13.45 21.45
C ASN A 7 -10.58 -14.22 22.72
N ASP A 8 -10.51 -13.57 23.89
CA ASP A 8 -10.94 -14.13 25.17
C ASP A 8 -12.38 -14.68 25.13
N LEU A 9 -13.33 -13.91 24.60
CA LEU A 9 -14.73 -14.36 24.50
C LEU A 9 -14.84 -15.62 23.63
N ARG A 10 -14.12 -15.65 22.51
CA ARG A 10 -14.14 -16.77 21.57
C ARG A 10 -13.56 -18.03 22.21
N GLU A 11 -12.43 -17.90 22.89
CA GLU A 11 -11.74 -18.99 23.59
C GLU A 11 -12.62 -19.56 24.71
N ARG A 12 -13.23 -18.71 25.54
CA ARG A 12 -14.16 -19.14 26.59
C ARG A 12 -15.38 -19.86 26.04
N VAL A 13 -16.00 -19.33 24.99
CA VAL A 13 -17.16 -19.97 24.34
C VAL A 13 -16.79 -21.35 23.80
N VAL A 14 -15.63 -21.45 23.15
CA VAL A 14 -15.14 -22.74 22.62
C VAL A 14 -14.82 -23.72 23.74
N ALA A 15 -14.21 -23.28 24.84
CA ALA A 15 -13.95 -24.12 26.00
C ALA A 15 -15.25 -24.69 26.61
N TYR A 16 -16.32 -23.89 26.67
CA TYR A 16 -17.63 -24.34 27.14
C TYR A 16 -18.31 -25.35 26.19
N VAL A 17 -18.12 -25.22 24.88
CA VAL A 17 -18.58 -26.24 23.93
C VAL A 17 -17.75 -27.52 24.06
N ALA A 18 -16.44 -27.38 24.25
CA ALA A 18 -15.53 -28.51 24.44
C ALA A 18 -15.81 -29.28 25.74
N SER A 19 -16.33 -28.63 26.78
CA SER A 19 -16.77 -29.30 28.01
C SER A 19 -18.11 -30.04 27.89
N GLY A 20 -18.66 -30.16 26.67
CA GLY A 20 -19.82 -30.99 26.37
C GLY A 20 -21.16 -30.25 26.31
N ARG A 21 -21.19 -28.92 26.46
CA ARG A 21 -22.44 -28.14 26.27
C ARG A 21 -22.79 -28.00 24.79
N SER A 22 -24.10 -27.98 24.52
CA SER A 22 -24.61 -27.71 23.18
C SER A 22 -24.32 -26.26 22.76
N CYS A 23 -24.14 -26.04 21.45
CA CYS A 23 -23.91 -24.69 20.92
C CYS A 23 -25.06 -23.71 21.26
N ARG A 24 -26.30 -24.19 21.35
CA ARG A 24 -27.47 -23.37 21.73
C ARG A 24 -27.44 -22.97 23.21
N ALA A 25 -27.06 -23.89 24.10
CA ALA A 25 -26.93 -23.55 25.52
C ALA A 25 -25.80 -22.55 25.75
N THR A 26 -24.65 -22.73 25.07
CA THR A 26 -23.53 -21.79 25.16
C THR A 26 -23.88 -20.43 24.56
N SER A 27 -24.64 -20.38 23.45
CA SER A 27 -25.05 -19.11 22.85
C SER A 27 -25.91 -18.27 23.80
N ALA A 28 -26.87 -18.91 24.49
CA ALA A 28 -27.72 -18.26 25.47
C ALA A 28 -26.92 -17.76 26.68
N LEU A 29 -25.95 -18.54 27.17
CA LEU A 29 -25.11 -18.18 28.32
C LEU A 29 -24.23 -16.96 28.04
N PHE A 30 -23.65 -16.87 26.86
CA PHE A 30 -22.70 -15.81 26.50
C PHE A 30 -23.34 -14.63 25.75
N GLY A 31 -24.64 -14.69 25.46
CA GLY A 31 -25.34 -13.63 24.71
C GLY A 31 -24.83 -13.45 23.27
N VAL A 32 -24.36 -14.52 22.64
CA VAL A 32 -23.84 -14.51 21.26
C VAL A 32 -24.73 -15.33 20.34
N SER A 33 -24.68 -15.08 19.03
CA SER A 33 -25.46 -15.88 18.08
C SER A 33 -25.01 -17.35 18.05
N VAL A 34 -25.94 -18.29 17.87
CA VAL A 34 -25.64 -19.72 17.71
C VAL A 34 -24.64 -19.95 16.57
N ALA A 35 -24.81 -19.22 15.45
CA ALA A 35 -23.93 -19.32 14.30
C ALA A 35 -22.48 -18.92 14.63
N SER A 36 -22.28 -17.91 15.48
CA SER A 36 -20.95 -17.51 15.95
C SER A 36 -20.28 -18.63 16.76
N VAL A 37 -21.03 -19.23 17.69
CA VAL A 37 -20.55 -20.36 18.51
C VAL A 37 -20.10 -21.52 17.60
N VAL A 38 -20.95 -21.91 16.65
CA VAL A 38 -20.64 -22.99 15.69
C VAL A 38 -19.38 -22.69 14.90
N LYS A 39 -19.25 -21.47 14.34
CA LYS A 39 -18.08 -21.06 13.56
C LYS A 39 -16.80 -21.07 14.39
N TRP A 40 -16.85 -20.63 15.65
CA TRP A 40 -15.67 -20.64 16.53
C TRP A 40 -15.26 -22.06 16.93
N SER A 41 -16.22 -22.93 17.24
CA SER A 41 -15.95 -24.35 17.55
C SER A 41 -15.46 -25.15 16.34
N GLN A 42 -15.96 -24.87 15.14
CA GLN A 42 -15.42 -25.44 13.90
C GLN A 42 -13.97 -25.00 13.69
N ARG A 43 -13.70 -23.71 13.87
CA ARG A 43 -12.35 -23.17 13.72
C ARG A 43 -11.37 -23.79 14.71
N GLN A 44 -11.74 -23.90 15.98
CA GLN A 44 -10.93 -24.57 16.99
C GLN A 44 -10.54 -25.98 16.56
N ARG A 45 -11.50 -26.75 16.03
CA ARG A 45 -11.23 -28.11 15.54
C ARG A 45 -10.33 -28.15 14.31
N SER A 46 -10.44 -27.16 13.42
CA SER A 46 -9.64 -27.10 12.19
C SER A 46 -8.22 -26.57 12.36
N SER A 47 -8.02 -25.57 13.23
CA SER A 47 -6.76 -24.81 13.31
C SER A 47 -6.20 -24.70 14.73
N GLY A 48 -6.84 -25.30 15.73
CA GLY A 48 -6.39 -25.30 17.13
C GLY A 48 -6.61 -23.98 17.89
N ASN A 49 -7.15 -22.93 17.24
CA ASN A 49 -7.52 -21.68 17.90
C ASN A 49 -8.89 -21.18 17.44
N ALA A 50 -9.52 -20.32 18.25
CA ALA A 50 -10.80 -19.68 17.93
C ALA A 50 -10.65 -18.25 17.37
N ALA A 51 -9.41 -17.81 17.13
CA ALA A 51 -9.07 -16.44 16.80
C ALA A 51 -9.68 -16.00 15.47
N ALA A 52 -9.99 -14.71 15.38
CA ALA A 52 -10.44 -14.12 14.13
C ALA A 52 -9.33 -14.21 13.07
N GLN A 53 -9.70 -14.46 11.82
CA GLN A 53 -8.73 -14.29 10.74
C GLN A 53 -8.39 -12.82 10.57
N ARG A 54 -7.22 -12.61 9.97
CA ARG A 54 -6.76 -11.29 9.56
C ARG A 54 -7.85 -10.65 8.71
N MET A 55 -8.40 -9.55 9.20
CA MET A 55 -9.39 -8.78 8.45
C MET A 55 -8.67 -7.74 7.58
N GLY A 56 -9.14 -7.57 6.36
CA GLY A 56 -8.57 -6.62 5.40
C GLY A 56 -7.46 -7.20 4.53
N ARG A 57 -6.85 -6.32 3.73
CA ARG A 57 -5.82 -6.69 2.76
C ARG A 57 -4.60 -7.28 3.49
N PRO A 58 -4.01 -8.37 2.97
CA PRO A 58 -2.75 -8.86 3.49
C PRO A 58 -1.68 -7.74 3.54
N SER A 59 -1.06 -7.57 4.70
CA SER A 59 0.26 -6.93 4.84
C SER A 59 1.27 -7.70 3.99
N GLY A 60 1.73 -7.03 2.95
CA GLY A 60 2.60 -7.56 1.91
C GLY A 60 2.57 -6.58 0.75
N ARG A 61 3.68 -5.89 0.52
CA ARG A 61 3.92 -5.17 -0.73
C ARG A 61 4.61 -6.15 -1.65
N ALA A 62 4.24 -6.15 -2.94
CA ALA A 62 4.87 -6.98 -3.95
C ALA A 62 6.41 -6.73 -4.10
N LEU A 63 6.93 -5.73 -3.41
CA LEU A 63 8.34 -5.34 -3.41
C LEU A 63 9.05 -5.67 -2.09
N ASP A 64 8.40 -6.35 -1.13
CA ASP A 64 9.03 -6.65 0.15
C ASP A 64 10.26 -7.55 -0.04
N GLU A 65 10.23 -8.51 -0.98
CA GLU A 65 11.39 -9.34 -1.34
C GLU A 65 12.52 -8.55 -2.01
N HIS A 66 12.20 -7.48 -2.73
CA HIS A 66 13.17 -6.61 -3.41
C HIS A 66 13.56 -5.38 -2.58
N ARG A 67 13.09 -5.30 -1.33
CA ARG A 67 13.31 -4.16 -0.45
C ARG A 67 14.79 -3.95 -0.19
N ASP A 68 15.50 -4.99 0.20
CA ASP A 68 16.91 -4.85 0.59
C ASP A 68 17.77 -4.48 -0.60
N TRP A 69 17.47 -5.03 -1.78
CA TRP A 69 18.12 -4.63 -3.02
C TRP A 69 17.89 -3.15 -3.36
N LEU A 70 16.65 -2.66 -3.25
CA LEU A 70 16.34 -1.24 -3.46
C LEU A 70 17.12 -0.32 -2.51
N LEU A 71 17.24 -0.72 -1.24
CA LEU A 71 17.97 0.05 -0.23
C LEU A 71 19.48 0.06 -0.49
N SER A 72 20.07 -1.09 -0.85
CA SER A 72 21.48 -1.15 -1.25
C SER A 72 21.75 -0.30 -2.49
N ARG A 73 20.83 -0.31 -3.48
CA ARG A 73 20.98 0.46 -4.71
C ARG A 73 20.97 1.97 -4.46
N VAL A 74 20.05 2.45 -3.61
CA VAL A 74 19.98 3.87 -3.22
C VAL A 74 21.13 4.25 -2.27
N GLY A 75 21.56 3.35 -1.39
CA GLY A 75 22.66 3.56 -0.46
C GLY A 75 24.05 3.62 -1.11
N SER A 76 24.18 3.16 -2.36
CA SER A 76 25.43 3.18 -3.14
C SER A 76 25.88 4.60 -3.56
N GLY A 77 25.19 5.66 -3.15
CA GLY A 77 25.61 7.05 -3.34
C GLY A 77 25.35 7.63 -4.73
N SER A 78 24.91 6.82 -5.70
CA SER A 78 24.50 7.30 -7.02
C SER A 78 23.11 7.95 -6.96
N ALA A 79 22.95 9.12 -7.58
CA ALA A 79 21.64 9.77 -7.74
C ALA A 79 20.77 8.96 -8.72
N VAL A 80 20.05 7.95 -8.23
CA VAL A 80 19.17 7.11 -9.06
C VAL A 80 17.74 7.66 -9.05
N SER A 81 17.15 7.82 -10.24
CA SER A 81 15.74 8.21 -10.35
C SER A 81 14.81 7.02 -10.08
N LEU A 82 13.59 7.29 -9.59
CA LEU A 82 12.58 6.25 -9.37
C LEU A 82 12.21 5.49 -10.66
N ARG A 83 12.30 6.14 -11.83
CA ARG A 83 12.06 5.50 -13.13
C ARG A 83 13.19 4.53 -13.51
N SER A 84 14.44 4.90 -13.21
CA SER A 84 15.59 4.00 -13.38
C SER A 84 15.45 2.76 -12.51
N LEU A 85 15.06 2.92 -11.23
CA LEU A 85 14.80 1.78 -10.35
C LEU A 85 13.67 0.88 -10.86
N ALA A 86 12.64 1.46 -11.48
CA ALA A 86 11.55 0.69 -12.08
C ALA A 86 12.02 -0.11 -13.31
N ALA A 87 12.90 0.46 -14.14
CA ALA A 87 13.49 -0.24 -15.28
C ALA A 87 14.42 -1.37 -14.83
N GLU A 88 15.31 -1.11 -13.86
CA GLU A 88 16.20 -2.13 -13.29
C GLU A 88 15.42 -3.27 -12.60
N LEU A 89 14.26 -2.98 -11.99
CA LEU A 89 13.36 -4.01 -11.47
C LEU A 89 12.66 -4.80 -12.58
N ALA A 90 12.27 -4.14 -13.68
CA ALA A 90 11.65 -4.80 -14.82
C ALA A 90 12.62 -5.80 -15.49
N GLU A 91 13.90 -5.44 -15.61
CA GLU A 91 14.97 -6.35 -16.07
C GLU A 91 15.11 -7.60 -15.18
N ARG A 92 14.81 -7.47 -13.89
CA ARG A 92 14.80 -8.58 -12.92
C ARG A 92 13.48 -9.36 -12.90
N GLY A 93 12.55 -9.07 -13.81
CA GLY A 93 11.25 -9.72 -13.93
C GLY A 93 10.15 -9.13 -13.04
N VAL A 94 10.37 -7.98 -12.42
CA VAL A 94 9.46 -7.39 -11.43
C VAL A 94 8.90 -6.07 -11.96
N ALA A 95 7.66 -6.12 -12.45
CA ALA A 95 6.96 -4.91 -12.88
C ALA A 95 6.53 -4.07 -11.66
N ALA A 96 7.23 -2.96 -11.42
CA ALA A 96 6.99 -2.09 -10.28
C ALA A 96 6.65 -0.67 -10.71
N SER A 97 5.54 -0.13 -10.20
CA SER A 97 5.24 1.29 -10.41
C SER A 97 6.22 2.17 -9.61
N PRO A 98 6.61 3.36 -10.11
CA PRO A 98 7.43 4.32 -9.35
C PRO A 98 6.84 4.68 -7.98
N VAL A 99 5.50 4.68 -7.85
CA VAL A 99 4.81 4.93 -6.58
C VAL A 99 5.01 3.78 -5.59
N SER A 100 5.02 2.54 -6.07
CA SER A 100 5.30 1.36 -5.24
C SER A 100 6.72 1.41 -4.69
N ILE A 101 7.70 1.76 -5.52
CA ILE A 101 9.10 1.92 -5.13
C ILE A 101 9.25 3.07 -4.12
N TRP A 102 8.63 4.22 -4.39
CA TRP A 102 8.64 5.36 -3.47
C TRP A 102 8.05 5.02 -2.10
N ARG A 103 6.99 4.21 -2.03
CA ARG A 103 6.40 3.76 -0.76
C ARG A 103 7.38 2.90 0.05
N VAL A 104 8.18 2.06 -0.61
CA VAL A 104 9.23 1.25 0.04
C VAL A 104 10.33 2.16 0.58
N LEU A 105 10.83 3.08 -0.22
CA LEU A 105 11.89 4.02 0.18
C LEU A 105 11.44 4.93 1.33
N ARG A 106 10.20 5.46 1.27
CA ARG A 106 9.62 6.27 2.34
C ARG A 106 9.48 5.47 3.64
N ALA A 107 9.05 4.21 3.56
CA ALA A 107 8.94 3.34 4.74
C ALA A 107 10.31 3.04 5.37
N ALA A 108 11.39 3.07 4.59
CA ALA A 108 12.75 2.94 5.07
C ALA A 108 13.40 4.26 5.54
N GLY A 109 12.63 5.36 5.59
CA GLY A 109 13.10 6.65 6.11
C GLY A 109 13.77 7.56 5.07
N PHE A 110 13.82 7.18 3.79
CA PHE A 110 14.32 8.08 2.75
C PHE A 110 13.34 9.24 2.53
N SER A 111 13.85 10.46 2.66
CA SER A 111 13.13 11.66 2.28
C SER A 111 13.88 12.33 1.13
N PHE A 112 13.15 12.70 0.07
CA PHE A 112 13.71 13.52 -0.99
C PHE A 112 13.57 14.97 -0.56
N LYS A 113 14.66 15.60 -0.13
CA LYS A 113 14.68 17.04 0.11
C LYS A 113 14.52 17.74 -1.23
N LYS A 114 13.40 18.44 -1.42
CA LYS A 114 13.14 19.25 -2.62
C LYS A 114 14.00 20.52 -2.57
N ASN A 115 15.30 20.39 -2.84
CA ASN A 115 16.13 21.55 -3.17
C ASN A 115 15.78 21.94 -4.61
N ALA A 116 14.88 22.91 -4.79
CA ALA A 116 14.61 23.45 -6.10
C ALA A 116 15.88 24.14 -6.59
N VAL A 117 16.65 23.48 -7.45
CA VAL A 117 17.58 24.16 -8.36
C VAL A 117 16.70 24.95 -9.31
N ARG A 118 16.31 26.16 -8.88
CA ARG A 118 15.58 27.10 -9.72
C ARG A 118 16.56 27.51 -10.83
N GLN A 119 16.50 26.86 -11.98
CA GLN A 119 17.01 27.49 -13.19
C GLN A 119 16.13 28.73 -13.40
N ARG A 120 16.71 29.92 -13.22
CA ARG A 120 16.03 31.17 -13.61
C ARG A 120 15.62 31.00 -15.07
N ALA A 121 14.40 31.43 -15.42
CA ALA A 121 14.07 31.65 -16.82
C ALA A 121 15.20 32.50 -17.41
N GLY A 122 15.85 32.00 -18.48
CA GLY A 122 16.85 32.78 -19.20
C GLY A 122 16.24 34.10 -19.64
N GLN A 123 17.05 35.17 -19.69
CA GLN A 123 16.59 36.46 -20.18
C GLN A 123 15.86 36.27 -21.50
N ALA A 124 14.69 36.89 -21.62
CA ALA A 124 14.01 37.00 -22.90
C ALA A 124 14.95 37.75 -23.84
N GLY A 125 15.58 37.02 -24.76
CA GLY A 125 16.32 37.63 -25.85
C GLY A 125 15.35 38.51 -26.64
N ASP A 126 15.78 39.73 -26.93
CA ASP A 126 15.02 40.69 -27.72
C ASP A 126 14.46 40.00 -28.96
N ARG A 127 13.13 39.90 -29.02
CA ARG A 127 12.46 39.57 -30.27
C ARG A 127 12.51 40.84 -31.11
N GLU A 128 13.15 40.78 -32.27
CA GLU A 128 13.01 41.82 -33.29
C GLU A 128 11.54 42.11 -33.53
N ALA A 129 11.20 43.40 -33.55
CA ALA A 129 9.84 43.87 -33.77
C ALA A 129 9.32 43.36 -35.11
N ALA A 130 8.07 42.87 -35.11
CA ALA A 130 7.38 42.46 -36.32
C ALA A 130 7.35 43.62 -37.33
N GLY A 131 7.90 43.39 -38.52
CA GLY A 131 7.92 44.36 -39.61
C GLY A 131 6.50 44.82 -39.97
N THR A 132 6.36 46.11 -40.21
CA THR A 132 5.16 46.77 -40.74
C THR A 132 4.75 46.13 -42.08
N VAL A 133 3.50 45.67 -42.17
CA VAL A 133 2.92 45.13 -43.41
C VAL A 133 2.59 46.29 -44.36
N GLU A 134 3.07 46.21 -45.60
CA GLU A 134 2.75 47.16 -46.68
C GLU A 134 1.25 47.20 -46.98
N GLU A 135 0.73 48.41 -47.23
CA GLU A 135 -0.62 48.62 -47.75
C GLU A 135 -0.72 48.10 -49.20
N ILE A 136 -1.60 47.13 -49.41
CA ILE A 136 -1.96 46.65 -50.74
C ILE A 136 -2.94 47.65 -51.35
N SER A 137 -2.49 48.38 -52.38
CA SER A 137 -3.36 49.19 -53.24
C SER A 137 -4.24 48.29 -54.10
N GLY A 138 -5.55 48.55 -54.14
CA GLY A 138 -6.52 47.87 -55.00
C GLY A 138 -7.60 48.84 -55.51
N PRO A 139 -8.19 48.58 -56.70
CA PRO A 139 -8.56 49.64 -57.65
C PRO A 139 -10.06 49.95 -57.74
N ALA A 140 -10.39 51.19 -58.10
CA ALA A 140 -11.43 51.60 -59.07
C ALA A 140 -11.37 53.12 -59.28
#